data_AF-A0A182YPQ0-F1
#
_entry.id   AF-A0A182YPQ0-F1
#
_cell.length_a   1.000
_cell.length_b   1.000
_cell.length_c   1.000
_cell.angle_alpha   90.00
_cell.angle_beta   90.00
_cell.angle_gamma   90.00
#
_symmetry.space_group_name_H-M   'P 1'
#
loop_
_entity.id
_entity.type
_entity.pdbx_description
1 polymer ?
#
loop_
_entity_poly.entity_id
_entity_poly.type
_entity_poly.pdbx_seq_one_letter_code
_entity_poly.pdbx_strand_id
1 'polypeptide(L)'
;MMGEAEKECKQIEIAVQRHRKMLHYVTKKCVPLLETKLKEADEKSVAWKERALKAEGRVALLERQLEEKINQMNNYKRLYEGQYQVMIKIGSVMGEIVWKSFKSQSNVKMLIQAQETMQKYCALTKGIIDSFLMAYDSNPPPLQSMEHVFVISVLGAITNLAAFAEGRAFLAQQEEMVQLMKKMVLSQERWSFAHFRLLKRMVLTFAYNMSLEDPVAYFMLSEERLVSCVLRCLSLNDPTDVVAVAVAIIYRLLSSSLQAGIPSALPEKPDVTDPEYDKVMYVRTYKVFYGETSLLKADYHGAKIQIVRSKQSSVVGMKGIVVLDTKGTFKMVSKDDKLRTIPKRDSQFEVICGDRVVTIFGKHLSARPAERAVKKLKIFAIPDL
;
A
#
# COMPACT_ATOMS: atom_id res chain seq x y z
N MET A 1 -3.46 -90.20 -59.25
CA MET A 1 -2.37 -90.69 -58.39
C MET A 1 -0.96 -90.36 -58.92
N MET A 2 -0.51 -90.83 -60.10
CA MET A 2 0.88 -90.54 -60.54
C MET A 2 1.16 -89.06 -60.91
N GLY A 3 0.19 -88.33 -61.50
CA GLY A 3 0.38 -86.92 -61.88
C GLY A 3 0.35 -85.90 -60.72
N GLU A 4 -0.10 -86.31 -59.53
CA GLU A 4 -0.09 -85.46 -58.32
C GLU A 4 1.26 -85.53 -57.59
N ALA A 5 1.83 -86.73 -57.45
CA ALA A 5 3.14 -86.95 -56.83
C ALA A 5 4.28 -86.24 -57.60
N GLU A 6 4.21 -86.19 -58.92
CA GLU A 6 5.21 -85.52 -59.77
C GLU A 6 5.12 -83.98 -59.68
N LYS A 7 3.91 -83.46 -59.48
CA LYS A 7 3.67 -82.04 -59.17
C LYS A 7 4.18 -81.67 -57.78
N GLU A 8 3.95 -82.51 -56.78
CA GLU A 8 4.48 -82.33 -55.42
C GLU A 8 6.01 -82.34 -55.41
N CYS A 9 6.65 -83.27 -56.12
CA CYS A 9 8.10 -83.34 -56.20
C CYS A 9 8.72 -82.08 -56.83
N LYS A 10 8.14 -81.58 -57.93
CA LYS A 10 8.53 -80.28 -58.53
C LYS A 10 8.30 -79.10 -57.57
N GLN A 11 7.22 -79.11 -56.80
CA GLN A 11 6.99 -78.06 -55.79
C GLN A 11 8.03 -78.10 -54.67
N ILE A 12 8.44 -79.29 -54.22
CA ILE A 12 9.49 -79.48 -53.22
C ILE A 12 10.84 -78.97 -53.77
N GLU A 13 11.18 -79.28 -55.02
CA GLU A 13 12.43 -78.82 -55.64
C GLU A 13 12.49 -77.29 -55.78
N ILE A 14 11.37 -76.66 -56.17
CA ILE A 14 11.23 -75.20 -56.19
C ILE A 14 11.37 -74.62 -54.78
N ALA A 15 10.77 -75.26 -53.77
CA ALA A 15 10.88 -74.83 -52.37
C ALA A 15 12.32 -74.91 -51.86
N VAL A 16 13.06 -75.98 -52.18
CA VAL A 16 14.49 -76.15 -51.83
C VAL A 16 15.36 -75.10 -52.52
N GLN A 17 15.13 -74.81 -53.80
CA GLN A 17 15.86 -73.74 -54.51
C GLN A 17 15.56 -72.35 -53.90
N ARG A 18 14.30 -72.06 -53.55
CA ARG A 18 13.93 -70.83 -52.84
C ARG A 18 14.63 -70.73 -51.49
N HIS A 19 14.68 -71.83 -50.74
CA HIS A 19 15.35 -71.88 -49.44
C HIS A 19 16.87 -71.67 -49.57
N ARG A 20 17.53 -72.27 -50.58
CA ARG A 20 18.96 -72.01 -50.87
C ARG A 20 19.23 -70.55 -51.23
N LYS A 21 18.39 -69.94 -52.07
CA LYS A 21 18.51 -68.52 -52.42
C LYS A 21 18.33 -67.62 -51.21
N MET A 22 17.36 -67.94 -50.35
CA MET A 22 17.12 -67.22 -49.10
C MET A 22 18.30 -67.37 -48.13
N LEU A 23 18.80 -68.59 -47.92
CA LEU A 23 19.96 -68.84 -47.07
C LEU A 23 21.19 -68.09 -47.59
N HIS A 24 21.45 -68.13 -48.90
CA HIS A 24 22.53 -67.38 -49.52
C HIS A 24 22.38 -65.87 -49.31
N TYR A 25 21.17 -65.33 -49.48
CA TYR A 25 20.89 -63.92 -49.23
C TYR A 25 21.13 -63.53 -47.78
N VAL A 26 20.64 -64.34 -46.82
CA VAL A 26 20.84 -64.10 -45.39
C VAL A 26 22.32 -64.14 -45.02
N THR A 27 23.05 -65.19 -45.42
CA THR A 27 24.47 -65.36 -45.05
C THR A 27 25.38 -64.35 -45.76
N LYS A 28 25.11 -64.00 -47.03
CA LYS A 28 26.01 -63.12 -47.81
C LYS A 28 25.65 -61.64 -47.74
N LYS A 29 24.42 -61.28 -47.39
CA LYS A 29 23.99 -59.87 -47.28
C LYS A 29 23.59 -59.48 -45.87
N CYS A 30 22.68 -60.23 -45.23
CA CYS A 30 22.15 -59.83 -43.92
C CYS A 30 23.19 -59.95 -42.81
N VAL A 31 23.94 -61.06 -42.73
CA VAL A 31 24.94 -61.28 -41.67
C VAL A 31 26.06 -60.21 -41.70
N PRO A 32 26.73 -59.92 -42.83
CA PRO A 32 27.76 -58.87 -42.86
C PRO A 32 27.23 -57.47 -42.57
N LEU A 33 25.98 -57.19 -42.98
CA LEU A 33 25.32 -55.92 -42.66
C LEU A 33 25.09 -55.78 -41.15
N LEU A 34 24.62 -56.86 -40.49
CA LEU A 34 24.43 -56.89 -39.04
C LEU A 34 25.75 -56.79 -38.28
N GLU A 35 26.80 -57.48 -38.72
CA GLU A 35 28.15 -57.38 -38.14
C GLU A 35 28.70 -55.95 -38.24
N THR A 36 28.51 -55.30 -39.39
CA THR A 36 28.90 -53.89 -39.58
C THR A 36 28.13 -52.97 -38.64
N LYS A 37 26.80 -53.16 -38.54
CA LYS A 37 25.95 -52.36 -37.65
C LYS A 37 26.27 -52.59 -36.18
N LEU A 38 26.62 -53.81 -35.79
CA LEU A 38 27.06 -54.14 -34.45
C LEU A 38 28.36 -53.42 -34.11
N LYS A 39 29.35 -53.46 -35.01
CA LYS A 39 30.62 -52.73 -34.85
C LYS A 39 30.43 -51.22 -34.75
N GLU A 40 29.60 -50.62 -35.62
CA GLU A 40 29.24 -49.20 -35.53
C GLU A 40 28.57 -48.84 -34.19
N ALA A 41 27.72 -49.74 -33.66
CA ALA A 41 27.06 -49.53 -32.38
C ALA A 41 28.04 -49.63 -31.21
N ASP A 42 28.99 -50.58 -31.25
CA ASP A 42 30.03 -50.74 -30.24
C ASP A 42 30.97 -49.52 -30.19
N GLU A 43 31.42 -49.02 -31.35
CA GLU A 43 32.24 -47.80 -31.43
C GLU A 43 31.52 -46.58 -30.86
N LYS A 44 30.21 -46.43 -31.17
CA LYS A 44 29.38 -45.37 -30.59
C LYS A 44 29.21 -45.53 -29.08
N SER A 45 29.00 -46.75 -28.60
CA SER A 45 28.86 -47.07 -27.18
C SER A 45 30.11 -46.65 -26.39
N VAL A 46 31.31 -46.94 -26.91
CA VAL A 46 32.58 -46.48 -26.31
C VAL A 46 32.67 -44.96 -26.29
N ALA A 47 32.39 -44.28 -27.42
CA ALA A 47 32.43 -42.82 -27.49
C ALA A 47 31.45 -42.14 -26.51
N TRP A 48 30.25 -42.70 -26.33
CA TRP A 48 29.28 -42.21 -25.35
C TRP A 48 29.74 -42.42 -23.91
N LYS A 49 30.37 -43.55 -23.59
CA LYS A 49 30.95 -43.81 -22.27
C LYS A 49 32.04 -42.79 -21.92
N GLU A 50 32.95 -42.49 -22.86
CA GLU A 50 33.98 -41.46 -22.64
C GLU A 50 33.38 -40.08 -22.40
N ARG A 51 32.33 -39.71 -23.15
CA ARG A 51 31.62 -38.43 -22.95
C ARG A 51 30.92 -38.38 -21.60
N ALA A 52 30.28 -39.48 -21.19
CA ALA A 52 29.62 -39.59 -19.89
C ALA A 52 30.63 -39.39 -18.74
N LEU A 53 31.78 -40.06 -18.80
CA LEU A 53 32.84 -39.91 -17.79
C LEU A 53 33.39 -38.48 -17.73
N LYS A 54 33.59 -37.83 -18.88
CA LYS A 54 33.98 -36.41 -18.93
C LYS A 54 32.90 -35.49 -18.35
N ALA A 55 31.63 -35.79 -18.59
CA ALA A 55 30.52 -35.03 -18.02
C ALA A 55 30.44 -35.21 -16.50
N GLU A 56 30.56 -36.43 -15.99
CA GLU A 56 30.60 -36.75 -14.56
C GLU A 56 31.74 -36.00 -13.85
N GLY A 57 32.94 -35.97 -14.44
CA GLY A 57 34.07 -35.20 -13.90
C GLY A 57 33.80 -33.69 -13.84
N ARG A 58 33.10 -33.13 -14.85
CA ARG A 58 32.69 -31.71 -14.85
C ARG A 58 31.62 -31.44 -13.80
N VAL A 59 30.66 -32.34 -13.63
CA VAL A 59 29.61 -32.23 -12.60
C VAL A 59 30.23 -32.22 -11.21
N ALA A 60 31.13 -33.18 -10.91
CA ALA A 60 31.81 -33.25 -9.62
C ALA A 60 32.64 -31.98 -9.31
N LEU A 61 33.29 -31.40 -10.32
CA LEU A 61 34.01 -30.12 -10.17
C LEU A 61 33.06 -28.96 -9.85
N LEU A 62 31.94 -28.86 -10.59
CA LEU A 62 30.94 -27.81 -10.37
C LEU A 62 30.26 -27.94 -9.01
N GLU A 63 29.97 -29.17 -8.56
CA GLU A 63 29.43 -29.43 -7.22
C GLU A 63 30.39 -28.95 -6.13
N ARG A 64 31.69 -29.22 -6.29
CA ARG A 64 32.72 -28.74 -5.36
C ARG A 64 32.81 -27.22 -5.32
N GLN A 65 32.77 -26.57 -6.49
CA GLN A 65 32.77 -25.11 -6.57
C GLN A 65 31.50 -24.49 -5.96
N LEU A 66 30.34 -25.12 -6.16
CA LEU A 66 29.08 -24.70 -5.55
C LEU A 66 29.16 -24.78 -4.03
N GLU A 67 29.68 -25.89 -3.50
CA GLU A 67 29.88 -26.08 -2.05
C GLU A 67 30.82 -25.02 -1.45
N GLU A 68 31.94 -24.73 -2.12
CA GLU A 68 32.85 -23.66 -1.70
C GLU A 68 32.16 -22.29 -1.70
N LYS A 69 31.33 -22.00 -2.73
CA LYS A 69 30.58 -20.74 -2.80
C LYS A 69 29.50 -20.63 -1.73
N ILE A 70 28.80 -21.72 -1.42
CA ILE A 70 27.83 -21.79 -0.32
C ILE A 70 28.53 -21.51 1.01
N ASN A 71 29.68 -22.15 1.25
CA ASN A 71 30.45 -21.95 2.47
C ASN A 71 30.98 -20.51 2.60
N GLN A 72 31.47 -19.92 1.50
CA GLN A 72 31.85 -18.51 1.46
C GLN A 72 30.66 -17.60 1.80
N MET A 73 29.50 -17.80 1.16
CA MET A 73 28.29 -17.03 1.42
C MET A 73 27.86 -17.14 2.89
N ASN A 74 27.89 -18.33 3.46
CA ASN A 74 27.53 -18.56 4.87
C ASN A 74 28.50 -17.87 5.83
N ASN A 75 29.80 -17.82 5.50
CA ASN A 75 30.79 -17.07 6.29
C ASN A 75 30.53 -15.57 6.26
N TYR A 76 30.28 -15.01 5.07
CA TYR A 76 29.90 -13.60 4.95
C TYR A 76 28.60 -13.31 5.70
N LYS A 77 27.58 -14.15 5.56
CA LYS A 77 26.30 -14.00 6.28
C LYS A 77 26.51 -13.96 7.80
N ARG A 78 27.33 -14.86 8.36
CA ARG A 78 27.65 -14.86 9.80
C ARG A 78 28.39 -13.59 10.23
N LEU A 79 29.34 -13.12 9.42
CA LEU A 79 30.08 -11.89 9.71
C LEU A 79 29.16 -10.66 9.70
N TYR A 80 28.31 -10.53 8.67
CA TYR A 80 27.36 -9.43 8.55
C TYR A 80 26.30 -9.46 9.66
N GLU A 81 25.78 -10.63 10.02
CA GLU A 81 24.86 -10.77 11.14
C GLU A 81 25.53 -10.34 12.45
N GLY A 82 26.76 -10.78 12.70
CA GLY A 82 27.53 -10.34 13.87
C GLY A 82 27.74 -8.82 13.92
N GLN A 83 28.13 -8.21 12.81
CA GLN A 83 28.30 -6.76 12.71
C GLN A 83 26.98 -6.00 12.90
N TYR A 84 25.88 -6.50 12.32
CA TYR A 84 24.55 -5.93 12.49
C TYR A 84 24.12 -5.93 13.96
N GLN A 85 24.29 -7.07 14.65
CA GLN A 85 23.95 -7.19 16.07
C GLN A 85 24.77 -6.28 16.98
N VAL A 86 26.05 -6.04 16.66
CA VAL A 86 26.88 -5.07 17.40
C VAL A 86 26.41 -3.65 17.10
N MET A 87 26.22 -3.30 15.83
CA MET A 87 25.79 -1.97 15.42
C MET A 87 24.44 -1.58 16.04
N ILE A 88 23.48 -2.51 16.08
CA ILE A 88 22.16 -2.20 16.63
C ILE A 88 22.19 -2.02 18.15
N LYS A 89 23.07 -2.72 18.86
CA LYS A 89 23.30 -2.53 20.30
C LYS A 89 23.91 -1.16 20.58
N ILE A 90 24.95 -0.79 19.83
CA ILE A 90 25.57 0.52 19.94
C ILE A 90 24.56 1.61 19.59
N GLY A 91 23.85 1.47 18.47
CA GLY A 91 22.81 2.40 18.03
C GLY A 91 21.72 2.61 19.08
N SER A 92 21.16 1.52 19.63
CA SER A 92 20.12 1.59 20.67
C SER A 92 20.59 2.35 21.91
N VAL A 93 21.77 2.03 22.44
CA VAL A 93 22.34 2.71 23.63
C VAL A 93 22.66 4.18 23.34
N MET A 94 23.33 4.47 22.22
CA MET A 94 23.70 5.83 21.86
C MET A 94 22.46 6.68 21.55
N GLY A 95 21.47 6.11 20.89
CA GLY A 95 20.17 6.76 20.63
C GLY A 95 19.46 7.15 21.92
N GLU A 96 19.44 6.26 22.92
CA GLU A 96 18.87 6.56 24.24
C GLU A 96 19.64 7.68 24.97
N ILE A 97 20.98 7.70 24.88
CA ILE A 97 21.81 8.77 25.47
C ILE A 97 21.50 10.11 24.82
N VAL A 98 21.42 10.17 23.49
CA VAL A 98 21.11 11.40 22.75
C VAL A 98 19.67 11.85 23.08
N TRP A 99 18.71 10.93 23.13
CA TRP A 99 17.33 11.22 23.50
C TRP A 99 17.23 11.84 24.90
N LYS A 100 17.92 11.27 25.89
CA LYS A 100 17.98 11.82 27.25
C LYS A 100 18.68 13.17 27.28
N SER A 101 19.77 13.34 26.53
CA SER A 101 20.51 14.61 26.45
C SER A 101 19.62 15.76 25.98
N PHE A 102 18.76 15.51 24.98
CA PHE A 102 17.81 16.51 24.49
C PHE A 102 16.63 16.79 25.40
N LYS A 103 16.51 16.18 26.59
CA LYS A 103 15.50 16.58 27.59
C LYS A 103 15.86 17.90 28.30
N SER A 104 17.10 18.36 28.18
CA SER A 104 17.59 19.59 28.80
C SER A 104 17.75 20.70 27.77
N GLN A 105 17.10 21.84 28.00
CA GLN A 105 17.24 23.03 27.14
C GLN A 105 18.69 23.52 27.06
N SER A 106 19.44 23.43 28.17
CA SER A 106 20.86 23.82 28.20
C SER A 106 21.71 22.98 27.25
N ASN A 107 21.49 21.66 27.26
CA ASN A 107 22.17 20.74 26.35
C ASN A 107 21.79 21.01 24.89
N VAL A 108 20.50 21.26 24.62
CA VAL A 108 20.04 21.61 23.27
C VAL A 108 20.75 22.86 22.78
N LYS A 109 20.79 23.94 23.58
CA LYS A 109 21.50 25.18 23.23
C LYS A 109 22.97 24.96 22.93
N MET A 110 23.66 24.16 23.73
CA MET A 110 25.07 23.86 23.52
C MET A 110 25.29 23.01 22.26
N LEU A 111 24.47 21.99 22.01
CA LEU A 111 24.65 21.08 20.88
C LEU A 111 24.34 21.75 19.53
N ILE A 112 23.31 22.60 19.45
CA ILE A 112 22.98 23.33 18.20
C ILE A 112 24.07 24.34 17.79
N GLN A 113 24.92 24.79 18.73
CA GLN A 113 26.07 25.64 18.39
C GLN A 113 27.09 24.87 17.54
N ALA A 114 27.17 23.55 17.68
CA ALA A 114 27.96 22.67 16.81
C ALA A 114 27.16 22.33 15.53
N GLN A 115 26.91 23.34 14.70
CA GLN A 115 26.01 23.24 13.53
C GLN A 115 26.35 22.07 12.60
N GLU A 116 27.62 21.89 12.22
CA GLU A 116 28.04 20.82 11.31
C GLU A 116 27.74 19.42 11.88
N THR A 117 28.00 19.23 13.17
CA THR A 117 27.70 17.97 13.87
C THR A 117 26.20 17.72 13.91
N MET A 118 25.40 18.75 14.19
CA MET A 118 23.95 18.62 14.24
C MET A 118 23.30 18.42 12.87
N GLN A 119 23.89 18.96 11.79
CA GLN A 119 23.48 18.66 10.42
C GLN A 119 23.76 17.19 10.07
N LYS A 120 24.95 16.68 10.39
CA LYS A 120 25.27 15.24 10.23
C LYS A 120 24.31 14.36 11.03
N TYR A 121 23.92 14.80 12.23
CA TYR A 121 22.92 14.10 13.04
C TYR A 121 21.52 14.10 12.40
N CYS A 122 21.09 15.20 11.77
CA CYS A 122 19.84 15.26 11.03
C CYS A 122 19.85 14.29 9.83
N ALA A 123 20.92 14.30 9.03
CA ALA A 123 21.07 13.42 7.88
C ALA A 123 21.07 11.94 8.29
N LEU A 124 21.78 11.61 9.38
CA LEU A 124 21.78 10.28 9.98
C LEU A 124 20.37 9.87 10.44
N THR A 125 19.67 10.76 11.14
CA THR A 125 18.31 10.51 11.63
C THR A 125 17.35 10.24 10.48
N LYS A 126 17.41 11.05 9.43
CA LYS A 126 16.65 10.82 8.20
C LYS A 126 16.96 9.46 7.59
N GLY A 127 18.24 9.12 7.43
CA GLY A 127 18.65 7.83 6.87
C GLY A 127 18.13 6.63 7.65
N ILE A 128 18.18 6.70 9.00
CA ILE A 128 17.68 5.64 9.88
C ILE A 128 16.17 5.48 9.74
N ILE A 129 15.41 6.58 9.87
CA ILE A 129 13.94 6.54 9.81
C ILE A 129 13.48 6.17 8.40
N ASP A 130 14.11 6.69 7.34
CA ASP A 130 13.79 6.31 5.97
C ASP A 130 13.96 4.80 5.75
N SER A 131 15.10 4.24 6.20
CA SER A 131 15.38 2.81 6.09
C SER A 131 14.37 1.96 6.87
N PHE A 132 14.01 2.40 8.08
CA PHE A 132 12.98 1.73 8.87
C PHE A 132 11.62 1.73 8.18
N LEU A 133 11.18 2.89 7.67
CA LEU A 133 9.92 3.00 6.95
C LEU A 133 9.90 2.15 5.67
N MET A 134 11.03 2.05 4.96
CA MET A 134 11.15 1.21 3.77
C MET A 134 11.13 -0.29 4.10
N ALA A 135 11.77 -0.70 5.18
CA ALA A 135 11.85 -2.10 5.57
C ALA A 135 10.51 -2.63 6.12
N TYR A 136 9.81 -1.80 6.88
CA TYR A 136 8.64 -2.25 7.65
C TYR A 136 7.31 -1.76 7.09
N ASP A 137 7.21 -0.59 6.45
CA ASP A 137 5.99 0.04 5.89
C ASP A 137 4.71 -0.18 6.73
N SER A 138 4.01 -1.30 6.49
CA SER A 138 2.75 -1.70 7.16
C SER A 138 2.90 -2.85 8.18
N ASN A 139 4.04 -3.55 8.19
CA ASN A 139 4.37 -4.69 9.05
C ASN A 139 5.45 -4.29 10.08
N PRO A 140 5.08 -3.90 11.31
CA PRO A 140 6.05 -3.47 12.31
C PRO A 140 6.94 -4.62 12.79
N PRO A 141 8.20 -4.34 13.20
CA PRO A 141 8.93 -5.28 14.01
C PRO A 141 8.28 -5.41 15.40
N PRO A 142 8.58 -6.49 16.15
CA PRO A 142 8.12 -6.63 17.53
C PRO A 142 8.47 -5.41 18.38
N LEU A 143 7.57 -4.97 19.27
CA LEU A 143 7.77 -3.77 20.11
C LEU A 143 9.02 -3.82 20.99
N GLN A 144 9.47 -5.03 21.33
CA GLN A 144 10.67 -5.27 22.15
C GLN A 144 11.92 -5.49 21.30
N SER A 145 11.81 -5.45 19.96
CA SER A 145 12.98 -5.60 19.11
C SER A 145 13.92 -4.42 19.27
N MET A 146 15.21 -4.70 19.15
CA MET A 146 16.26 -3.68 19.20
C MET A 146 16.06 -2.61 18.11
N GLU A 147 15.48 -2.99 16.97
CA GLU A 147 15.19 -2.09 15.85
C GLU A 147 14.08 -1.10 16.23
N HIS A 148 13.01 -1.61 16.85
CA HIS A 148 11.92 -0.77 17.34
C HIS A 148 12.42 0.21 18.39
N VAL A 149 13.15 -0.29 19.40
CA VAL A 149 13.70 0.55 20.48
C VAL A 149 14.65 1.61 19.93
N PHE A 150 15.52 1.25 18.98
CA PHE A 150 16.45 2.18 18.37
C PHE A 150 15.75 3.27 17.55
N VAL A 151 14.75 2.93 16.73
CA VAL A 151 14.02 3.92 15.93
C VAL A 151 13.18 4.84 16.80
N ILE A 152 12.58 4.30 17.87
CA ILE A 152 11.88 5.10 18.88
C ILE A 152 12.83 6.07 19.57
N SER A 153 14.05 5.66 19.93
CA SER A 153 15.01 6.56 20.59
C SER A 153 15.48 7.68 19.67
N VAL A 154 15.72 7.40 18.39
CA VAL A 154 16.05 8.41 17.38
C VAL A 154 14.89 9.38 17.16
N LEU A 155 13.66 8.89 16.98
CA LEU A 155 12.48 9.74 16.84
C LEU A 155 12.23 10.57 18.11
N GLY A 156 12.43 9.97 19.28
CA GLY A 156 12.28 10.64 20.57
C GLY A 156 13.29 11.76 20.76
N ALA A 157 14.52 11.55 20.30
CA ALA A 157 15.55 12.57 20.32
C ALA A 157 15.16 13.79 19.49
N ILE A 158 14.75 13.64 18.23
CA ILE A 158 14.31 14.78 17.40
C ILE A 158 13.01 15.42 17.91
N THR A 159 12.13 14.63 18.53
CA THR A 159 10.90 15.14 19.18
C THR A 159 11.23 16.05 20.35
N ASN A 160 12.18 15.64 21.20
CA ASN A 160 12.65 16.44 22.34
C ASN A 160 13.44 17.66 21.88
N LEU A 161 14.28 17.52 20.85
CA LEU A 161 15.00 18.64 20.26
C LEU A 161 14.02 19.72 19.77
N ALA A 162 12.96 19.32 19.07
CA ALA A 162 11.92 20.24 18.61
C ALA A 162 11.06 20.84 19.74
N ALA A 163 11.03 20.24 20.94
CA ALA A 163 10.26 20.76 22.06
C ALA A 163 10.78 22.13 22.55
N PHE A 164 12.07 22.41 22.37
CA PHE A 164 12.70 23.68 22.72
C PHE A 164 12.77 24.62 21.52
N ALA A 165 12.60 25.93 21.76
CA ALA A 165 12.53 26.96 20.71
C ALA A 165 13.76 26.96 19.81
N GLU A 166 14.93 26.91 20.42
CA GLU A 166 16.19 26.94 19.70
C GLU A 166 16.40 25.69 18.85
N GLY A 167 15.92 24.53 19.34
CA GLY A 167 16.01 23.26 18.64
C GLY A 167 15.05 23.14 17.45
N ARG A 168 13.77 23.51 17.60
CA ARG A 168 12.84 23.52 16.45
C ARG A 168 13.19 24.60 15.43
N ALA A 169 13.68 25.76 15.83
CA ALA A 169 14.15 26.78 14.89
C ALA A 169 15.33 26.26 14.05
N PHE A 170 16.28 25.55 14.68
CA PHE A 170 17.36 24.88 13.96
C PHE A 170 16.84 23.80 12.99
N LEU A 171 15.94 22.93 13.45
CA LEU A 171 15.37 21.86 12.65
C LEU A 171 14.52 22.37 11.48
N ALA A 172 13.78 23.46 11.65
CA ALA A 172 12.97 24.08 10.60
C ALA A 172 13.82 24.61 9.43
N GLN A 173 15.10 24.93 9.67
CA GLN A 173 16.05 25.30 8.63
C GLN A 173 16.62 24.09 7.87
N GLN A 174 16.47 22.87 8.40
CA GLN A 174 16.94 21.65 7.76
C GLN A 174 15.83 21.07 6.87
N GLU A 175 15.90 21.31 5.55
CA GLU A 175 14.91 20.84 4.58
C GLU A 175 14.67 19.32 4.70
N GLU A 176 15.74 18.56 4.89
CA GLU A 176 15.70 17.11 5.06
C GLU A 176 14.82 16.66 6.24
N MET A 177 14.78 17.42 7.34
CA MET A 177 13.98 17.12 8.52
C MET A 177 12.51 17.50 8.32
N VAL A 178 12.23 18.59 7.59
CA VAL A 178 10.87 18.98 7.20
C VAL A 178 10.27 17.94 6.24
N GLN A 179 11.05 17.47 5.28
CA GLN A 179 10.62 16.38 4.38
C GLN A 179 10.44 15.05 5.12
N LEU A 180 11.32 14.74 6.07
CA LEU A 180 11.17 13.56 6.93
C LEU A 180 9.89 13.64 7.76
N MET A 181 9.59 14.79 8.37
CA MET A 181 8.33 15.04 9.08
C MET A 181 7.13 14.77 8.17
N LYS A 182 7.12 15.35 6.96
CA LYS A 182 6.05 15.11 5.96
C LYS A 182 5.88 13.61 5.68
N LYS A 183 6.97 12.91 5.37
CA LYS A 183 6.93 11.48 5.07
C LYS A 183 6.37 10.68 6.24
N MET A 184 6.84 10.91 7.46
CA MET A 184 6.35 10.20 8.65
C MET A 184 4.86 10.46 8.91
N VAL A 185 4.40 11.72 8.80
CA VAL A 185 2.99 12.09 9.01
C VAL A 185 2.09 11.44 7.96
N LEU A 186 2.53 11.32 6.71
CA LEU A 186 1.77 10.63 5.66
C LEU A 186 1.77 9.11 5.84
N SER A 187 2.91 8.52 6.22
CA SER A 187 3.03 7.06 6.42
C SER A 187 2.14 6.53 7.53
N GLN A 188 1.77 7.36 8.52
CA GLN A 188 0.97 6.93 9.67
C GLN A 188 -0.41 6.37 9.29
N GLU A 189 -0.94 6.71 8.11
CA GLU A 189 -2.23 6.20 7.62
C GLU A 189 -2.26 4.67 7.51
N ARG A 190 -1.11 4.06 7.23
CA ARG A 190 -0.98 2.60 7.04
C ARG A 190 -0.80 1.84 8.34
N TRP A 191 -0.53 2.55 9.43
CA TRP A 191 -0.14 1.94 10.69
C TRP A 191 -1.35 1.57 11.53
N SER A 192 -1.43 0.31 11.97
CA SER A 192 -2.45 -0.15 12.92
C SER A 192 -2.22 0.45 14.31
N PHE A 193 -3.30 0.82 15.01
CA PHE A 193 -3.18 1.42 16.35
C PHE A 193 -2.62 0.45 17.40
N ALA A 194 -2.93 -0.83 17.31
CA ALA A 194 -2.48 -1.83 18.28
C ALA A 194 -0.95 -1.91 18.39
N HIS A 195 -0.23 -1.75 17.28
CA HIS A 195 1.22 -1.92 17.22
C HIS A 195 2.00 -0.61 17.06
N PHE A 196 1.38 0.45 16.52
CA PHE A 196 2.07 1.69 16.21
C PHE A 196 1.62 2.89 17.04
N ARG A 197 0.77 2.72 18.06
CA ARG A 197 0.28 3.84 18.89
C ARG A 197 1.42 4.76 19.36
N LEU A 198 2.51 4.18 19.90
CA LEU A 198 3.66 4.95 20.38
C LEU A 198 4.33 5.74 19.25
N LEU A 199 4.59 5.07 18.12
CA LEU A 199 5.22 5.70 16.95
C LEU A 199 4.35 6.82 16.37
N LYS A 200 3.04 6.58 16.21
CA LYS A 200 2.06 7.59 15.78
C LYS A 200 2.09 8.82 16.68
N ARG A 201 2.00 8.60 18.00
CA ARG A 201 2.05 9.69 18.97
C ARG A 201 3.33 10.50 18.81
N MET A 202 4.49 9.85 18.72
CA MET A 202 5.78 10.54 18.62
C MET A 202 5.93 11.30 17.30
N VAL A 203 5.50 10.73 16.17
CA VAL A 203 5.48 11.41 14.87
C VAL A 203 4.61 12.66 14.92
N LEU A 204 3.41 12.56 15.50
CA LEU A 204 2.53 13.72 15.65
C LEU A 204 3.09 14.75 16.63
N THR A 205 3.71 14.32 17.75
CA THR A 205 4.32 15.25 18.71
C THR A 205 5.48 16.00 18.08
N PHE A 206 6.32 15.32 17.29
CA PHE A 206 7.37 15.95 16.51
C PHE A 206 6.80 16.96 15.52
N ALA A 207 5.78 16.58 14.75
CA ALA A 207 5.13 17.47 13.79
C ALA A 207 4.50 18.70 14.47
N TYR A 208 3.83 18.51 15.62
CA TYR A 208 3.31 19.61 16.43
C TYR A 208 4.42 20.57 16.86
N ASN A 209 5.49 20.06 17.47
CA ASN A 209 6.61 20.86 17.94
C ASN A 209 7.26 21.65 16.80
N MET A 210 7.45 21.02 15.64
CA MET A 210 7.97 21.68 14.43
C MET A 210 7.00 22.74 13.91
N SER A 211 5.68 22.47 13.92
CA SER A 211 4.65 23.42 13.47
C SER A 211 4.54 24.68 14.33
N LEU A 212 5.17 24.72 15.51
CA LEU A 212 5.27 25.96 16.29
C LEU A 212 6.11 27.02 15.55
N GLU A 213 6.98 26.63 14.61
CA GLU A 213 7.65 27.55 13.70
C GLU A 213 6.75 27.84 12.49
N ASP A 214 6.45 29.12 12.23
CA ASP A 214 5.52 29.54 11.17
C ASP A 214 5.87 29.00 9.77
N PRO A 215 7.14 28.98 9.31
CA PRO A 215 7.48 28.39 8.01
C PRO A 215 7.03 26.93 7.88
N VAL A 216 7.12 26.15 8.97
CA VAL A 216 6.68 24.76 8.98
C VAL A 216 5.15 24.66 9.00
N ALA A 217 4.47 25.52 9.77
CA ALA A 217 3.01 25.58 9.78
C ALA A 217 2.45 25.89 8.37
N TYR A 218 3.03 26.87 7.67
CA TYR A 218 2.65 27.20 6.29
C TYR A 218 2.94 26.07 5.31
N PHE A 219 4.07 25.39 5.46
CA PHE A 219 4.36 24.18 4.69
C PHE A 219 3.30 23.10 4.92
N MET A 220 2.91 22.83 6.17
CA MET A 220 1.85 21.86 6.47
C MET A 220 0.49 22.29 5.89
N LEU A 221 0.14 23.58 5.95
CA LEU A 221 -1.09 24.14 5.38
C LEU A 221 -1.11 24.08 3.84
N SER A 222 0.04 24.20 3.19
CA SER A 222 0.13 24.10 1.73
C SER A 222 -0.23 22.71 1.20
N GLU A 223 -0.17 21.68 2.04
CA GLU A 223 -0.36 20.28 1.64
C GLU A 223 -1.60 19.65 2.28
N GLU A 224 -2.72 19.67 1.54
CA GLU A 224 -4.02 19.14 1.99
C GLU A 224 -3.92 17.72 2.57
N ARG A 225 -3.06 16.87 1.99
CA ARG A 225 -2.85 15.50 2.47
C ARG A 225 -2.35 15.46 3.91
N LEU A 226 -1.42 16.34 4.30
CA LEU A 226 -0.90 16.39 5.67
C LEU A 226 -2.01 16.75 6.67
N VAL A 227 -2.79 17.78 6.35
CA VAL A 227 -3.94 18.19 7.17
C VAL A 227 -4.96 17.06 7.29
N SER A 228 -5.27 16.38 6.18
CA SER A 228 -6.18 15.23 6.14
C SER A 228 -5.68 14.04 6.96
N CYS A 229 -4.37 13.76 6.98
CA CYS A 229 -3.78 12.72 7.84
C CYS A 229 -3.99 13.04 9.32
N VAL A 230 -3.70 14.28 9.72
CA VAL A 230 -3.86 14.72 11.12
C VAL A 230 -5.32 14.68 11.54
N LEU A 231 -6.25 15.17 10.69
CA LEU A 231 -7.69 15.11 10.96
C LEU A 231 -8.23 13.69 11.11
N ARG A 232 -7.65 12.72 10.38
CA ARG A 232 -8.05 11.30 10.51
C ARG A 232 -7.69 10.69 11.87
N CYS A 233 -6.76 11.30 12.61
CA CYS A 233 -6.40 10.88 13.97
C CYS A 233 -7.37 11.42 15.04
N LEU A 234 -8.45 12.11 14.65
CA LEU A 234 -9.50 12.63 15.54
C LEU A 234 -10.67 11.66 15.71
N SER A 235 -10.50 10.38 15.40
CA SER A 235 -11.58 9.39 15.56
C SER A 235 -11.86 9.12 17.05
N LEU A 236 -13.14 8.97 17.41
CA LEU A 236 -13.56 8.67 18.79
C LEU A 236 -13.02 7.32 19.31
N ASN A 237 -12.65 6.42 18.41
CA ASN A 237 -12.07 5.12 18.75
C ASN A 237 -10.53 5.18 18.89
N ASP A 238 -9.91 6.32 18.57
CA ASP A 238 -8.47 6.45 18.63
C ASP A 238 -8.00 6.76 20.06
N PRO A 239 -6.79 6.33 20.42
CA PRO A 239 -6.14 6.70 21.66
C PRO A 239 -6.18 8.19 22.02
N THR A 240 -6.63 8.53 23.22
CA THR A 240 -6.77 9.92 23.69
C THR A 240 -5.48 10.74 23.60
N ASP A 241 -4.32 10.12 23.81
CA ASP A 241 -3.01 10.79 23.69
C ASP A 241 -2.66 11.14 22.23
N VAL A 242 -3.03 10.31 21.27
CA VAL A 242 -2.86 10.60 19.83
C VAL A 242 -3.85 11.68 19.39
N VAL A 243 -5.12 11.55 19.79
CA VAL A 243 -6.18 12.52 19.49
C VAL A 243 -5.81 13.91 20.02
N ALA A 244 -5.33 14.00 21.27
CA ALA A 244 -4.95 15.27 21.88
C ALA A 244 -3.86 16.01 21.08
N VAL A 245 -2.84 15.29 20.62
CA VAL A 245 -1.78 15.88 19.80
C VAL A 245 -2.31 16.29 18.43
N ALA A 246 -3.16 15.48 17.80
CA ALA A 246 -3.79 15.82 16.54
C ALA A 246 -4.65 17.09 16.65
N VAL A 247 -5.46 17.23 17.71
CA VAL A 247 -6.22 18.46 17.99
C VAL A 247 -5.29 19.66 18.14
N ALA A 248 -4.18 19.50 18.87
CA ALA A 248 -3.21 20.58 19.07
C ALA A 248 -2.58 21.06 17.76
N ILE A 249 -2.23 20.14 16.85
CA ILE A 249 -1.75 20.47 15.50
C ILE A 249 -2.82 21.24 14.73
N ILE A 250 -4.06 20.75 14.68
CA ILE A 250 -5.14 21.41 13.94
C ILE A 250 -5.40 22.82 14.49
N TYR A 251 -5.45 22.97 15.81
CA TYR A 251 -5.57 24.27 16.46
C TYR A 251 -4.43 25.22 16.07
N ARG A 252 -3.18 24.73 16.08
CA ARG A 252 -2.00 25.49 15.67
C ARG A 252 -2.10 25.94 14.21
N LEU A 253 -2.44 25.04 13.30
CA LEU A 253 -2.56 25.34 11.87
C LEU A 253 -3.70 26.34 11.58
N LEU A 254 -4.85 26.19 12.24
CA LEU A 254 -5.96 27.14 12.11
C LEU A 254 -5.56 28.53 12.62
N SER A 255 -4.89 28.60 13.78
CA SER A 255 -4.39 29.85 14.34
C SER A 255 -3.40 30.55 13.39
N SER A 256 -2.46 29.80 12.80
CA SER A 256 -1.54 30.31 11.77
C SER A 256 -2.27 30.84 10.55
N SER A 257 -3.27 30.11 10.06
CA SER A 257 -4.02 30.51 8.85
C SER A 257 -4.77 31.82 9.06
N LEU A 258 -5.34 32.02 10.25
CA LEU A 258 -6.05 33.23 10.62
C LEU A 258 -5.09 34.43 10.75
N GLN A 259 -3.94 34.23 11.39
CA GLN A 259 -2.90 35.26 11.52
C GLN A 259 -2.32 35.69 10.17
N ALA A 260 -2.16 34.75 9.24
CA ALA A 260 -1.68 35.02 7.89
C ALA A 260 -2.73 35.68 6.96
N GLY A 261 -3.95 35.92 7.45
CA GLY A 261 -5.02 36.49 6.65
C GLY A 261 -5.46 35.59 5.48
N ILE A 262 -5.25 34.27 5.58
CA ILE A 262 -5.72 33.33 4.56
C ILE A 262 -7.25 33.39 4.59
N PRO A 263 -7.92 33.80 3.48
CA PRO A 263 -9.36 33.99 3.48
C PRO A 263 -10.07 32.70 3.88
N SER A 264 -10.96 32.81 4.86
CA SER A 264 -11.90 31.74 5.19
C SER A 264 -12.72 31.41 3.94
N ALA A 265 -12.74 30.14 3.53
CA ALA A 265 -13.66 29.66 2.50
C ALA A 265 -15.13 29.65 2.99
N LEU A 266 -15.36 29.88 4.29
CA LEU A 266 -16.69 30.10 4.85
C LEU A 266 -17.07 31.58 4.70
N PRO A 267 -18.28 31.90 4.22
CA PRO A 267 -18.77 33.27 4.15
C PRO A 267 -18.73 33.93 5.53
N GLU A 268 -18.42 35.24 5.56
CA GLU A 268 -18.47 36.04 6.78
C GLU A 268 -19.85 35.91 7.46
N LYS A 269 -19.87 35.95 8.79
CA LYS A 269 -21.12 35.82 9.58
C LYS A 269 -22.18 36.81 9.06
N PRO A 270 -23.39 36.35 8.70
CA PRO A 270 -24.50 37.25 8.44
C PRO A 270 -24.95 37.94 9.74
N ASP A 271 -25.53 39.13 9.58
CA ASP A 271 -26.10 39.96 10.63
C ASP A 271 -27.11 39.17 11.50
N VAL A 272 -26.96 39.27 12.83
CA VAL A 272 -27.73 38.52 13.85
C VAL A 272 -29.18 39.01 13.95
N THR A 273 -29.55 40.05 13.20
CA THR A 273 -30.91 40.61 13.15
C THR A 273 -31.84 39.93 12.13
N ASP A 274 -31.34 38.97 11.36
CA ASP A 274 -32.14 38.24 10.38
C ASP A 274 -33.08 37.20 11.06
N PRO A 275 -34.41 37.28 10.89
CA PRO A 275 -35.37 36.30 11.41
C PRO A 275 -35.18 34.87 10.88
N GLU A 276 -34.25 34.62 9.96
CA GLU A 276 -33.87 33.28 9.49
C GLU A 276 -32.79 32.58 10.34
N TYR A 277 -32.19 33.26 11.33
CA TYR A 277 -31.10 32.77 12.19
C TYR A 277 -31.44 31.45 12.93
N ASP A 278 -32.70 31.30 13.38
CA ASP A 278 -33.17 30.09 14.06
C ASP A 278 -33.30 28.86 13.14
N LYS A 279 -33.38 29.05 11.82
CA LYS A 279 -33.38 27.92 10.87
C LYS A 279 -31.97 27.40 10.59
N VAL A 280 -30.94 28.24 10.73
CA VAL A 280 -29.55 27.92 10.38
C VAL A 280 -28.86 27.08 11.46
N MET A 281 -29.22 27.29 12.74
CA MET A 281 -28.64 26.54 13.88
C MET A 281 -29.04 25.05 13.94
N TYR A 282 -30.08 24.64 13.20
CA TYR A 282 -30.52 23.24 13.12
C TYR A 282 -29.83 22.41 12.02
N VAL A 283 -28.82 22.97 11.33
CA VAL A 283 -27.96 22.16 10.46
C VAL A 283 -26.82 21.60 11.31
N ARG A 284 -27.16 20.57 12.10
CA ARG A 284 -26.19 19.70 12.75
C ARG A 284 -25.14 19.23 11.74
N THR A 285 -23.91 19.15 12.23
CA THR A 285 -22.70 18.60 11.63
C THR A 285 -22.97 17.34 10.79
N TYR A 286 -23.16 17.49 9.48
CA TYR A 286 -23.06 16.39 8.52
C TYR A 286 -21.87 16.65 7.61
N LYS A 287 -20.89 15.76 7.70
CA LYS A 287 -19.68 15.74 6.88
C LYS A 287 -20.09 15.45 5.43
N VAL A 288 -20.28 16.48 4.61
CA VAL A 288 -20.49 16.33 3.16
C VAL A 288 -19.12 15.99 2.54
N PHE A 289 -18.90 14.71 2.24
CA PHE A 289 -17.70 14.27 1.54
C PHE A 289 -17.75 14.70 0.07
N TYR A 290 -17.14 15.83 -0.27
CA TYR A 290 -16.82 16.23 -1.65
C TYR A 290 -15.53 15.54 -2.13
N GLY A 291 -15.41 14.22 -1.98
CA GLY A 291 -14.14 13.52 -2.21
C GLY A 291 -14.22 12.27 -3.08
N GLU A 292 -15.32 11.53 -3.05
CA GLU A 292 -15.41 10.25 -3.79
C GLU A 292 -16.16 10.44 -5.11
N THR A 293 -15.42 10.83 -6.16
CA THR A 293 -15.94 10.83 -7.54
C THR A 293 -16.43 9.45 -7.99
N SER A 294 -16.04 8.38 -7.30
CA SER A 294 -16.53 7.00 -7.49
C SER A 294 -18.01 6.86 -7.16
N LEU A 295 -18.52 7.49 -6.10
CA LEU A 295 -19.93 7.35 -5.69
C LEU A 295 -20.87 8.00 -6.72
N LEU A 296 -20.57 9.20 -7.20
CA LEU A 296 -21.39 9.86 -8.22
C LEU A 296 -21.47 9.08 -9.54
N LYS A 297 -20.51 8.18 -9.78
CA LYS A 297 -20.45 7.27 -10.94
C LYS A 297 -21.04 5.90 -10.68
N ALA A 298 -21.32 5.56 -9.43
CA ALA A 298 -21.75 4.22 -9.03
C ALA A 298 -23.18 3.92 -9.51
N ASP A 299 -23.45 2.63 -9.71
CA ASP A 299 -24.81 2.15 -9.88
C ASP A 299 -25.47 2.00 -8.49
N TYR A 300 -26.66 2.59 -8.33
CA TYR A 300 -27.41 2.57 -7.07
C TYR A 300 -28.51 1.50 -7.04
N HIS A 301 -28.67 0.67 -8.07
CA HIS A 301 -29.55 -0.51 -7.97
C HIS A 301 -29.13 -1.39 -6.77
N GLY A 302 -30.08 -1.70 -5.88
CA GLY A 302 -29.84 -2.47 -4.66
C GLY A 302 -29.31 -1.67 -3.46
N ALA A 303 -29.04 -0.37 -3.61
CA ALA A 303 -28.54 0.45 -2.51
C ALA A 303 -29.62 0.71 -1.44
N LYS A 304 -29.23 0.63 -0.16
CA LYS A 304 -30.06 1.09 0.96
C LYS A 304 -29.96 2.60 1.07
N ILE A 305 -31.10 3.28 0.93
CA ILE A 305 -31.18 4.73 0.96
C ILE A 305 -32.21 5.25 1.97
N GLN A 306 -31.97 6.46 2.46
CA GLN A 306 -32.91 7.27 3.23
C GLN A 306 -33.11 8.62 2.55
N ILE A 307 -34.35 9.10 2.46
CA ILE A 307 -34.65 10.42 1.90
C ILE A 307 -34.54 11.45 3.03
N VAL A 308 -33.52 12.30 2.99
CA VAL A 308 -33.28 13.32 4.02
C VAL A 308 -34.07 14.58 3.74
N ARG A 309 -34.12 14.99 2.47
CA ARG A 309 -34.90 16.13 1.99
C ARG A 309 -35.51 15.82 0.63
N SER A 310 -36.69 16.35 0.37
CA SER A 310 -37.34 16.31 -0.94
C SER A 310 -38.37 17.42 -1.04
N LYS A 311 -38.58 18.00 -2.23
CA LYS A 311 -39.76 18.86 -2.49
C LYS A 311 -41.07 18.10 -2.30
N GLN A 312 -41.06 16.77 -2.43
CA GLN A 312 -42.18 15.93 -2.08
C GLN A 312 -42.12 15.55 -0.60
N SER A 313 -42.78 16.34 0.26
CA SER A 313 -42.79 16.16 1.71
C SER A 313 -43.23 14.76 2.15
N SER A 314 -44.16 14.14 1.41
CA SER A 314 -44.70 12.82 1.70
C SER A 314 -43.67 11.69 1.69
N VAL A 315 -42.48 11.89 1.12
CA VAL A 315 -41.43 10.86 1.03
C VAL A 315 -40.23 11.14 1.95
N VAL A 316 -40.18 12.31 2.58
CA VAL A 316 -39.09 12.67 3.49
C VAL A 316 -39.09 11.74 4.71
N GLY A 317 -37.91 11.27 5.10
CA GLY A 317 -37.70 10.33 6.19
C GLY A 317 -37.87 8.85 5.81
N MET A 318 -38.36 8.54 4.60
CA MET A 318 -38.51 7.14 4.17
C MET A 318 -37.17 6.46 3.97
N LYS A 319 -37.10 5.18 4.37
CA LYS A 319 -35.95 4.31 4.19
C LYS A 319 -36.36 3.09 3.37
N GLY A 320 -35.49 2.68 2.47
CA GLY A 320 -35.78 1.56 1.58
C GLY A 320 -34.61 1.20 0.69
N ILE A 321 -34.87 0.27 -0.23
CA ILE A 321 -33.89 -0.25 -1.17
C ILE A 321 -34.24 0.26 -2.56
N VAL A 322 -33.26 0.80 -3.28
CA VAL A 322 -33.45 1.22 -4.68
C VAL A 322 -33.63 -0.01 -5.56
N VAL A 323 -34.77 -0.11 -6.21
CA VAL A 323 -35.12 -1.17 -7.16
C VAL A 323 -34.75 -0.76 -8.58
N LEU A 324 -34.87 0.54 -8.90
CA LEU A 324 -34.56 1.06 -10.23
C LEU A 324 -33.87 2.42 -10.15
N ASP A 325 -32.72 2.54 -10.81
CA ASP A 325 -31.98 3.78 -11.03
C ASP A 325 -32.15 4.23 -12.49
N THR A 326 -32.99 5.24 -12.70
CA THR A 326 -33.27 5.82 -14.03
C THR A 326 -32.78 7.27 -14.14
N LYS A 327 -32.91 7.83 -15.34
CA LYS A 327 -32.69 9.27 -15.54
C LYS A 327 -33.70 10.05 -14.68
N GLY A 328 -33.19 10.87 -13.76
CA GLY A 328 -33.99 11.79 -12.96
C GLY A 328 -34.83 11.20 -11.83
N THR A 329 -34.98 9.87 -11.71
CA THR A 329 -35.76 9.26 -10.62
C THR A 329 -35.12 7.99 -10.06
N PHE A 330 -35.38 7.72 -8.78
CA PHE A 330 -35.20 6.42 -8.16
C PHE A 330 -36.56 5.76 -7.94
N LYS A 331 -36.69 4.47 -8.23
CA LYS A 331 -37.78 3.67 -7.66
C LYS A 331 -37.23 2.91 -6.47
N MET A 332 -37.87 3.04 -5.32
CA MET A 332 -37.46 2.35 -4.10
C MET A 332 -38.63 1.59 -3.47
N VAL A 333 -38.33 0.47 -2.84
CA VAL A 333 -39.26 -0.26 -1.98
C VAL A 333 -38.93 0.03 -0.52
N SER A 334 -39.95 0.40 0.24
CA SER A 334 -39.85 0.71 1.67
C SER A 334 -40.37 -0.47 2.51
N LYS A 335 -40.25 -0.39 3.83
CA LYS A 335 -40.74 -1.46 4.74
C LYS A 335 -42.26 -1.71 4.67
N ASP A 336 -43.02 -0.79 4.10
CA ASP A 336 -44.46 -0.93 3.84
C ASP A 336 -44.76 -1.72 2.56
N ASP A 337 -43.74 -2.32 1.94
CA ASP A 337 -43.80 -3.11 0.70
C ASP A 337 -44.40 -2.34 -0.50
N LYS A 338 -44.35 -1.00 -0.43
CA LYS A 338 -44.82 -0.12 -1.51
C LYS A 338 -43.66 0.38 -2.35
N LEU A 339 -43.79 0.23 -3.66
CA LEU A 339 -42.87 0.80 -4.63
C LEU A 339 -43.18 2.29 -4.83
N ARG A 340 -42.21 3.16 -4.56
CA ARG A 340 -42.35 4.62 -4.68
C ARG A 340 -41.33 5.17 -5.66
N THR A 341 -41.75 6.09 -6.52
CA THR A 341 -40.86 6.79 -7.45
C THR A 341 -40.49 8.15 -6.87
N ILE A 342 -39.20 8.42 -6.73
CA ILE A 342 -38.65 9.59 -6.05
C ILE A 342 -37.86 10.43 -7.06
N PRO A 343 -38.20 11.71 -7.26
CA PRO A 343 -37.45 12.60 -8.16
C PRO A 343 -36.08 12.92 -7.56
N LYS A 344 -35.02 12.77 -8.36
CA LYS A 344 -33.64 13.02 -7.92
C LYS A 344 -33.29 14.50 -7.87
N ARG A 345 -33.75 15.29 -8.85
CA ARG A 345 -33.36 16.70 -9.00
C ARG A 345 -33.60 17.50 -7.73
N ASP A 346 -34.71 17.23 -7.06
CA ASP A 346 -35.20 17.97 -5.91
C ASP A 346 -35.16 17.17 -4.61
N SER A 347 -34.31 16.14 -4.53
CA SER A 347 -34.17 15.29 -3.34
C SER A 347 -32.71 15.10 -2.93
N GLN A 348 -32.52 14.89 -1.63
CA GLN A 348 -31.25 14.56 -1.00
C GLN A 348 -31.37 13.18 -0.34
N PHE A 349 -30.41 12.31 -0.65
CA PHE A 349 -30.41 10.92 -0.23
C PHE A 349 -29.23 10.64 0.69
N GLU A 350 -29.45 9.88 1.75
CA GLU A 350 -28.39 9.20 2.49
C GLU A 350 -28.26 7.78 1.97
N VAL A 351 -27.06 7.40 1.55
CA VAL A 351 -26.72 6.05 1.10
C VAL A 351 -25.91 5.37 2.20
N ILE A 352 -26.34 4.17 2.58
CA ILE A 352 -25.69 3.38 3.63
C ILE A 352 -24.72 2.40 2.96
N CYS A 353 -23.42 2.59 3.21
CA CYS A 353 -22.33 1.78 2.66
C CYS A 353 -21.52 1.17 3.82
N GLY A 354 -21.83 -0.06 4.23
CA GLY A 354 -21.17 -0.71 5.37
C GLY A 354 -21.43 0.04 6.68
N ASP A 355 -20.37 0.50 7.33
CA ASP A 355 -20.39 1.31 8.56
C ASP A 355 -20.48 2.83 8.29
N ARG A 356 -20.56 3.25 7.03
CA ARG A 356 -20.59 4.65 6.62
C ARG A 356 -21.95 5.06 6.08
N VAL A 357 -22.35 6.30 6.37
CA VAL A 357 -23.52 6.97 5.78
C VAL A 357 -23.04 8.16 4.97
N VAL A 358 -23.39 8.21 3.69
CA VAL A 358 -22.97 9.28 2.77
C VAL A 358 -24.20 10.00 2.22
N THR A 359 -24.23 11.32 2.36
CA THR A 359 -25.32 12.14 1.84
C THR A 359 -25.01 12.65 0.42
N ILE A 360 -25.95 12.47 -0.51
CA ILE A 360 -25.81 12.79 -1.93
C ILE A 360 -26.99 13.63 -2.39
N PHE A 361 -26.71 14.77 -3.03
CA PHE A 361 -27.74 15.56 -3.72
C PHE A 361 -28.13 14.87 -5.02
N GLY A 362 -29.41 14.51 -5.14
CA GLY A 362 -29.90 13.76 -6.29
C GLY A 362 -29.78 14.50 -7.62
N LYS A 363 -29.67 15.84 -7.63
CA LYS A 363 -29.38 16.60 -8.85
C LYS A 363 -28.10 16.12 -9.55
N HIS A 364 -27.11 15.64 -8.81
CA HIS A 364 -25.88 15.06 -9.39
C HIS A 364 -26.08 13.62 -9.92
N LEU A 365 -27.13 12.94 -9.48
CA LEU A 365 -27.48 11.58 -9.92
C LEU A 365 -28.52 11.56 -11.05
N SER A 366 -28.90 12.71 -11.60
CA SER A 366 -30.02 12.82 -12.54
C SER A 366 -29.75 12.22 -13.91
N ALA A 367 -28.49 12.02 -14.30
CA ALA A 367 -28.13 11.26 -15.51
C ALA A 367 -28.31 9.75 -15.31
N ARG A 368 -28.43 9.00 -16.41
CA ARG A 368 -28.55 7.52 -16.34
C ARG A 368 -27.27 6.91 -15.74
N PRO A 369 -27.33 5.77 -15.02
CA PRO A 369 -26.13 5.12 -14.47
C PRO A 369 -24.99 4.94 -15.49
N ALA A 370 -25.29 4.42 -16.68
CA ALA A 370 -24.33 4.24 -17.75
C ALA A 370 -23.67 5.55 -18.22
N GLU A 371 -24.43 6.65 -18.25
CA GLU A 371 -23.91 7.98 -18.61
C GLU A 371 -23.04 8.56 -17.48
N ARG A 372 -23.39 8.30 -16.21
CA ARG A 372 -22.62 8.76 -15.04
C ARG A 372 -21.25 8.09 -14.99
N ALA A 373 -21.16 6.80 -15.30
CA ALA A 373 -19.91 6.04 -15.27
C ALA A 373 -18.79 6.63 -16.16
N VAL A 374 -19.15 7.17 -17.34
CA VAL A 374 -18.20 7.61 -18.36
C VAL A 374 -17.92 9.12 -18.37
N LYS A 375 -18.73 9.94 -17.69
CA LYS A 375 -18.66 11.41 -17.81
C LYS A 375 -17.59 12.02 -16.88
N LYS A 376 -16.78 12.93 -17.41
CA LYS A 376 -15.96 13.86 -16.60
C LYS A 376 -16.89 14.85 -15.90
N LEU A 377 -16.93 14.81 -14.57
CA LEU A 377 -17.77 15.70 -13.77
C LEU A 377 -17.23 17.14 -13.86
N LYS A 378 -18.03 18.06 -14.41
CA LYS A 378 -17.79 19.51 -14.26
C LYS A 378 -18.40 19.94 -12.93
N ILE A 379 -17.57 20.28 -11.96
CA ILE A 379 -18.00 20.75 -10.65
C ILE A 379 -18.44 22.20 -10.82
N PHE A 380 -19.75 22.46 -10.70
CA PHE A 380 -20.29 23.81 -10.56
C PHE A 380 -20.63 24.06 -9.08
N ALA A 381 -20.52 25.34 -8.70
CA ALA A 381 -20.64 25.89 -7.36
C ALA A 381 -21.93 25.50 -6.60
N ILE A 382 -21.86 25.77 -5.29
CA ILE A 382 -22.80 25.51 -4.20
C ILE A 382 -24.26 25.33 -4.67
N PRO A 383 -24.84 24.14 -4.45
CA PRO A 383 -26.26 23.89 -4.61
C PRO A 383 -27.16 24.69 -3.65
N ASP A 384 -27.91 25.66 -4.16
CA ASP A 384 -29.24 25.93 -3.61
C ASP A 384 -30.24 24.88 -4.13
N LEU A 385 -31.29 24.64 -3.34
CA LEU A 385 -32.31 23.61 -3.52
C LEU A 385 -33.52 24.14 -4.32
#